data_AF-A8XQ41-F1
#
_entry.id   AF-A8XQ41-F1
#
_cell.length_a   1.000
_cell.length_b   1.000
_cell.length_c   1.000
_cell.angle_alpha   90.00
_cell.angle_beta   90.00
_cell.angle_gamma   90.00
#
_symmetry.space_group_name_H-M   'P 1'
#
loop_
_entity.id
_entity.type
_entity.pdbx_description
1 polymer ?
#
loop_
_entity_poly.entity_id
_entity_poly.type
_entity_poly.pdbx_seq_one_letter_code
_entity_poly.pdbx_strand_id
1 'polypeptide(L)'
;MFTGYDQTNLVLLDRPQPPTHKAWCSNEHNSVLTINLAKNIKPISVSYQHSKWTHHIPMSTPRTYDVVACFDSKCQNWVLLVSNCEYSSQSIGTEQFCNVSSHLNVPLIGTVQFRFKENYGDSQMTCVSLVRVYGEPKPEINEEEEKSLESEEICTDLKYYYHNSYYFKYTLANKSCSTLYKNDCCSRLSRVL
;
A
#
# COMPACT_ATOMS: atom_id res chain seq x y z
N MET A 1 15.90 24.17 13.92
CA MET A 1 16.33 22.94 13.23
C MET A 1 15.09 22.08 13.06
N PHE A 2 14.42 22.16 11.89
CA PHE A 2 13.25 21.34 11.62
C PHE A 2 13.74 20.01 11.07
N THR A 3 13.54 18.93 11.83
CA THR A 3 13.70 17.55 11.36
C THR A 3 12.56 17.26 10.38
N GLY A 4 12.78 17.59 9.10
CA GLY A 4 11.89 17.20 8.03
C GLY A 4 11.89 15.68 7.92
N TYR A 5 10.84 15.03 8.43
CA TYR A 5 10.58 13.62 8.18
C TYR A 5 10.47 13.40 6.67
N ASP A 6 11.23 12.44 6.13
CA ASP A 6 11.14 12.03 4.73
C ASP A 6 9.70 11.58 4.41
N GLN A 7 8.97 12.42 3.67
CA GLN A 7 7.57 12.22 3.34
C GLN A 7 7.36 11.40 2.05
N THR A 8 8.44 10.93 1.40
CA THR A 8 8.34 10.17 0.14
C THR A 8 7.54 8.87 0.32
N ASN A 9 7.68 8.21 1.46
CA ASN A 9 6.93 6.99 1.77
C ASN A 9 5.45 7.25 2.13
N LEU A 10 5.08 8.47 2.56
CA LEU A 10 3.67 8.83 2.87
C LEU A 10 2.77 8.85 1.63
N VAL A 11 3.39 8.88 0.45
CA VAL A 11 2.71 8.87 -0.85
C VAL A 11 2.06 7.52 -1.12
N LEU A 12 2.68 6.45 -0.62
CA LEU A 12 2.28 5.07 -0.85
C LEU A 12 1.29 4.54 0.20
N LEU A 13 0.86 5.41 1.14
CA LEU A 13 -0.21 5.07 2.08
C LEU A 13 -1.52 4.84 1.32
N ASP A 14 -2.30 3.86 1.77
CA ASP A 14 -3.61 3.60 1.17
C ASP A 14 -4.52 4.82 1.29
N ARG A 15 -5.04 5.26 0.15
CA ARG A 15 -5.89 6.45 -0.03
C ARG A 15 -6.83 6.16 -1.18
N PRO A 16 -8.08 6.65 -1.18
CA PRO A 16 -9.01 6.40 -2.30
C PRO A 16 -8.49 6.85 -3.67
N GLN A 17 -7.72 7.95 -3.71
CA GLN A 17 -7.05 8.42 -4.91
C GLN A 17 -5.62 8.87 -4.58
N PRO A 18 -4.64 8.58 -5.45
CA PRO A 18 -3.30 9.09 -5.25
C PRO A 18 -3.26 10.63 -5.35
N PRO A 19 -2.47 11.29 -4.50
CA PRO A 19 -2.23 12.72 -4.59
C PRO A 19 -1.60 13.12 -5.93
N THR A 20 -2.16 14.15 -6.60
CA THR A 20 -1.82 14.55 -7.99
C THR A 20 -0.36 14.89 -8.26
N HIS A 21 0.39 15.33 -7.23
CA HIS A 21 1.77 15.81 -7.38
C HIS A 21 2.73 15.12 -6.41
N LYS A 22 2.38 13.91 -5.99
CA LYS A 22 3.20 13.14 -5.07
C LYS A 22 3.31 11.72 -5.62
N ALA A 23 4.54 11.28 -5.82
CA ALA A 23 4.92 9.95 -6.23
C ALA A 23 6.15 9.52 -5.40
N TRP A 24 6.32 8.22 -5.20
CA TRP A 24 7.63 7.68 -4.85
C TRP A 24 8.44 7.57 -6.14
N CYS A 25 9.63 8.16 -6.19
CA CYS A 25 10.46 8.14 -7.39
C CYS A 25 11.82 7.51 -7.09
N SER A 26 12.34 6.74 -8.03
CA SER A 26 13.69 6.17 -7.97
C SER A 26 14.40 6.38 -9.31
N ASN A 27 15.70 6.64 -9.24
CA ASN A 27 16.60 6.78 -10.40
C ASN A 27 17.31 5.46 -10.75
N GLU A 28 16.96 4.37 -10.08
CA GLU A 28 17.50 3.04 -10.37
C GLU A 28 16.80 2.42 -11.59
N HIS A 29 17.58 1.89 -12.53
CA HIS A 29 17.05 1.28 -13.76
C HIS A 29 16.12 0.07 -13.49
N ASN A 30 16.34 -0.66 -12.40
CA ASN A 30 15.47 -1.75 -11.93
C ASN A 30 14.96 -1.41 -10.53
N SER A 31 14.17 -0.35 -10.46
CA SER A 31 13.66 0.18 -9.21
C SER A 31 12.85 -0.88 -8.45
N VAL A 32 13.21 -1.10 -7.17
CA VAL A 32 12.50 -2.02 -6.28
C VAL A 32 11.83 -1.22 -5.17
N LEU A 33 10.51 -1.39 -5.04
CA LEU A 33 9.74 -0.85 -3.94
C LEU A 33 9.32 -1.99 -3.00
N THR A 34 9.83 -1.96 -1.77
CA THR A 34 9.47 -2.94 -0.74
C THR A 34 8.36 -2.39 0.14
N ILE A 35 7.29 -3.18 0.34
CA ILE A 35 6.13 -2.79 1.14
C ILE A 35 5.93 -3.84 2.24
N ASN A 36 5.82 -3.36 3.48
CA ASN A 36 5.38 -4.17 4.62
C ASN A 36 3.88 -4.02 4.75
N LEU A 37 3.19 -5.16 4.71
CA LEU A 37 1.75 -5.20 4.75
C LEU A 37 1.22 -4.94 6.15
N ALA A 38 0.03 -4.34 6.25
CA ALA A 38 -0.56 -4.03 7.56
C ALA A 38 -0.96 -5.30 8.33
N LYS A 39 -1.31 -6.38 7.62
CA LYS A 39 -1.67 -7.69 8.17
C LYS A 39 -1.07 -8.78 7.26
N ASN A 40 -0.80 -9.95 7.83
CA ASN A 40 -0.43 -11.10 7.03
C ASN A 40 -1.65 -11.61 6.25
N ILE A 41 -1.55 -11.65 4.92
CA ILE A 41 -2.67 -12.00 4.03
C ILE A 41 -2.28 -13.09 3.04
N LYS A 42 -3.28 -13.80 2.51
CA LYS A 42 -3.15 -14.63 1.32
C LYS A 42 -3.44 -13.74 0.09
N PRO A 43 -2.45 -13.44 -0.76
CA PRO A 43 -2.61 -12.47 -1.84
C PRO A 43 -3.52 -13.02 -2.94
N ILE A 44 -4.40 -12.16 -3.46
CA ILE A 44 -5.38 -12.46 -4.51
C ILE A 44 -5.12 -11.61 -5.74
N SER A 45 -4.78 -10.34 -5.57
CA SER A 45 -4.43 -9.45 -6.66
C SER A 45 -3.57 -8.30 -6.16
N VAL A 46 -2.94 -7.61 -7.08
CA VAL A 46 -2.28 -6.33 -6.84
C VAL A 46 -2.87 -5.30 -7.80
N SER A 47 -2.81 -4.02 -7.44
CA SER A 47 -3.17 -2.95 -8.36
C SER A 47 -2.11 -1.86 -8.39
N TYR A 48 -2.05 -1.19 -9.53
CA TYR A 48 -1.36 0.10 -9.68
C TYR A 48 -2.39 1.15 -10.06
N GLN A 49 -2.28 2.34 -9.45
CA GLN A 49 -3.15 3.47 -9.73
C GLN A 49 -2.36 4.76 -9.93
N HIS A 50 -2.70 5.50 -10.99
CA HIS A 50 -2.20 6.87 -11.21
C HIS A 50 -3.26 7.94 -10.92
N SER A 51 -2.83 9.18 -10.62
CA SER A 51 -3.66 10.29 -10.13
C SER A 51 -4.51 11.03 -11.18
N LYS A 52 -5.12 10.27 -12.10
CA LYS A 52 -5.78 10.74 -13.33
C LYS A 52 -4.79 11.11 -14.43
N TRP A 53 -4.89 10.38 -15.53
CA TRP A 53 -4.41 10.79 -16.84
C TRP A 53 -5.66 10.88 -17.71
N THR A 54 -6.00 12.06 -18.22
CA THR A 54 -7.16 12.19 -19.10
C THR A 54 -6.86 11.68 -20.50
N HIS A 55 -5.61 11.78 -20.97
CA HIS A 55 -5.19 11.23 -22.27
C HIS A 55 -3.72 10.77 -22.37
N HIS A 56 -2.83 11.16 -21.44
CA HIS A 56 -1.39 10.86 -21.52
C HIS A 56 -0.83 10.35 -20.20
N ILE A 57 -0.19 9.18 -20.25
CA ILE A 57 0.55 8.61 -19.12
C ILE A 57 1.93 9.29 -19.07
N PRO A 58 2.37 9.83 -17.93
CA PRO A 58 3.71 10.39 -17.79
C PRO A 58 4.81 9.40 -18.14
N MET A 59 5.90 9.87 -18.78
CA MET A 59 7.00 8.99 -19.21
C MET A 59 7.68 8.25 -18.05
N SER A 60 7.68 8.83 -16.85
CA SER A 60 8.25 8.23 -15.65
C SER A 60 7.33 7.20 -14.97
N THR A 61 6.08 7.07 -15.40
CA THR A 61 5.15 6.05 -14.87
C THR A 61 5.66 4.65 -15.21
N PRO A 62 5.69 3.71 -14.24
CA PRO A 62 5.95 2.32 -14.56
C PRO A 62 4.95 1.78 -15.58
N ARG A 63 5.48 1.10 -16.59
CA ARG A 63 4.71 0.42 -17.63
C ARG A 63 4.58 -1.05 -17.30
N THR A 64 5.69 -1.72 -17.01
CA THR A 64 5.71 -3.16 -16.70
C THR A 64 6.38 -3.43 -15.36
N TYR A 65 5.81 -4.34 -14.59
CA TYR A 65 6.34 -4.72 -13.29
C TYR A 65 6.00 -6.15 -12.89
N ASP A 66 6.84 -6.70 -12.01
CA ASP A 66 6.57 -7.95 -11.30
C ASP A 66 6.29 -7.66 -9.83
N VAL A 67 5.59 -8.58 -9.17
CA VAL A 67 5.44 -8.56 -7.71
C VAL A 67 5.87 -9.88 -7.12
N VAL A 68 6.69 -9.81 -6.08
CA VAL A 68 7.16 -10.98 -5.34
C VAL A 68 6.77 -10.87 -3.87
N ALA A 69 6.50 -12.02 -3.25
CA ALA A 69 6.32 -12.15 -1.81
C ALA A 69 7.65 -12.49 -1.16
N CYS A 70 8.01 -11.75 -0.10
CA CYS A 70 9.26 -11.94 0.63
C CYS A 70 9.04 -12.79 1.88
N PHE A 71 9.92 -13.76 2.14
CA PHE A 71 9.88 -14.60 3.34
C PHE A 71 10.94 -14.24 4.38
N ASP A 72 11.83 -13.31 4.07
CA ASP A 72 12.81 -12.74 4.99
C ASP A 72 12.88 -11.22 4.89
N SER A 73 13.50 -10.60 5.89
CA SER A 73 13.59 -9.14 6.02
C SER A 73 14.42 -8.45 4.92
N LYS A 74 15.27 -9.20 4.21
CA LYS A 74 16.08 -8.71 3.08
C LYS A 74 15.49 -9.07 1.73
N CYS A 75 14.35 -9.76 1.71
CA CYS A 75 13.74 -10.36 0.53
C CYS A 75 14.73 -11.18 -0.32
N GLN A 76 15.64 -11.95 0.31
CA GLN A 76 16.54 -12.85 -0.41
C GLN A 76 15.82 -14.15 -0.82
N ASN A 77 14.94 -14.63 0.04
CA ASN A 77 14.01 -15.71 -0.20
C ASN A 77 12.65 -15.11 -0.57
N TRP A 78 12.22 -15.34 -1.81
CA TRP A 78 10.97 -14.81 -2.32
C TRP A 78 10.32 -15.78 -3.31
N VAL A 79 9.01 -15.61 -3.51
CA VAL A 79 8.25 -16.28 -4.56
C VAL A 79 7.56 -15.25 -5.44
N LEU A 80 7.51 -15.51 -6.75
CA LEU A 80 6.82 -14.67 -7.71
C LEU A 80 5.30 -14.78 -7.49
N LEU A 81 4.63 -13.66 -7.22
CA LEU A 81 3.16 -13.59 -7.12
C LEU A 81 2.54 -13.38 -8.50
N VAL A 82 3.05 -12.38 -9.21
CA VAL A 82 2.61 -12.01 -10.56
C VAL A 82 3.80 -11.50 -11.36
N SER A 83 3.77 -11.74 -12.66
CA SER A 83 4.77 -11.27 -13.61
C SER A 83 4.16 -10.49 -14.75
N ASN A 84 4.91 -9.51 -15.26
CA ASN A 84 4.58 -8.72 -16.44
C ASN A 84 3.21 -8.06 -16.34
N CYS A 85 2.86 -7.55 -15.16
CA CYS A 85 1.73 -6.68 -15.00
C CYS A 85 1.98 -5.42 -15.82
N GLU A 86 1.06 -5.09 -16.74
CA GLU A 86 1.17 -3.92 -17.59
C GLU A 86 0.16 -2.86 -17.15
N TYR A 87 0.64 -1.65 -16.90
CA TYR A 87 -0.20 -0.48 -16.74
C TYR A 87 -0.34 0.21 -18.09
N SER A 88 -1.55 0.27 -18.64
CA SER A 88 -1.80 0.74 -20.00
C SER A 88 -2.87 1.83 -20.09
N SER A 89 -2.80 2.70 -21.10
CA SER A 89 -3.89 3.64 -21.39
C SER A 89 -5.11 2.98 -22.04
N GLN A 90 -5.03 1.69 -22.36
CA GLN A 90 -6.10 0.94 -23.02
C GLN A 90 -7.09 0.34 -22.01
N SER A 91 -6.67 0.17 -20.76
CA SER A 91 -7.52 -0.36 -19.69
C SER A 91 -8.49 0.70 -19.17
N ILE A 92 -9.63 0.24 -18.65
CA ILE A 92 -10.67 1.11 -18.12
C ILE A 92 -10.25 1.62 -16.74
N GLY A 93 -10.18 2.95 -16.60
CA GLY A 93 -9.92 3.61 -15.33
C GLY A 93 -8.43 3.76 -15.01
N THR A 94 -8.17 4.45 -13.90
CA THR A 94 -6.79 4.80 -13.50
C THR A 94 -6.17 3.77 -12.56
N GLU A 95 -6.98 2.89 -11.98
CA GLU A 95 -6.55 1.75 -11.16
C GLU A 95 -6.68 0.48 -12.00
N GLN A 96 -5.59 -0.27 -12.13
CA GLN A 96 -5.52 -1.48 -12.95
C GLN A 96 -5.02 -2.64 -12.11
N PHE A 97 -5.70 -3.78 -12.25
CA PHE A 97 -5.48 -4.96 -11.45
C PHE A 97 -4.65 -6.00 -12.20
N CYS A 98 -3.80 -6.68 -11.46
CA CYS A 98 -3.03 -7.83 -11.89
C CYS A 98 -3.32 -8.97 -10.91
N ASN A 99 -4.00 -10.01 -11.38
CA ASN A 99 -4.50 -11.07 -10.53
C ASN A 99 -3.40 -12.10 -10.24
N VAL A 100 -3.28 -12.49 -8.97
CA VAL A 100 -2.44 -13.63 -8.58
C VAL A 100 -3.14 -14.90 -9.04
N SER A 101 -2.37 -15.85 -9.57
CA SER A 101 -2.92 -17.15 -9.96
C SER A 101 -3.54 -17.85 -8.75
N SER A 102 -4.79 -18.31 -8.86
CA SER A 102 -5.47 -19.06 -7.81
C SER A 102 -4.79 -20.40 -7.50
N HIS A 103 -3.99 -20.92 -8.44
CA HIS A 103 -3.21 -22.15 -8.26
C HIS A 103 -1.90 -21.92 -7.50
N LEU A 104 -1.50 -20.67 -7.29
CA LEU A 104 -0.29 -20.34 -6.57
C LEU A 104 -0.53 -20.56 -5.06
N ASN A 105 0.07 -21.61 -4.51
CA ASN A 105 -0.05 -21.93 -3.10
C ASN A 105 1.04 -21.21 -2.29
N VAL A 106 0.81 -19.93 -2.00
CA VAL A 106 1.70 -19.10 -1.17
C VAL A 106 1.18 -19.08 0.27
N PRO A 107 2.05 -19.21 1.29
CA PRO A 107 1.64 -18.98 2.67
C PRO A 107 1.18 -17.53 2.87
N LEU A 108 0.70 -17.22 4.07
CA LEU A 108 0.39 -15.83 4.43
C LEU A 108 1.67 -14.98 4.36
N ILE A 109 1.58 -13.82 3.71
CA ILE A 109 2.70 -12.92 3.48
C ILE A 109 2.49 -11.62 4.25
N GLY A 110 3.58 -11.06 4.76
CA GLY A 110 3.60 -9.75 5.41
C GLY A 110 4.46 -8.72 4.69
N THR A 111 5.18 -9.11 3.64
CA THR A 111 6.07 -8.22 2.89
C THR A 111 6.05 -8.58 1.41
N VAL A 112 5.96 -7.56 0.55
CA VAL A 112 6.05 -7.71 -0.91
C VAL A 112 7.09 -6.77 -1.50
N GLN A 113 7.56 -7.09 -2.71
CA GLN A 113 8.35 -6.19 -3.53
C GLN A 113 7.71 -6.01 -4.90
N PHE A 114 7.47 -4.75 -5.26
CA PHE A 114 7.19 -4.36 -6.64
C PHE A 114 8.53 -4.11 -7.34
N ARG A 115 8.73 -4.79 -8.46
CA ARG A 115 9.95 -4.71 -9.27
C ARG A 115 9.60 -4.11 -10.63
N PHE A 116 9.88 -2.83 -10.78
CA PHE A 116 9.56 -2.09 -11.99
C PHE A 116 10.63 -2.35 -13.05
N LYS A 117 10.21 -2.85 -14.22
CA LYS A 117 11.11 -3.25 -15.31
C LYS A 117 11.28 -2.16 -16.36
N GLU A 118 10.17 -1.54 -16.75
CA GLU A 118 10.10 -0.55 -17.82
C GLU A 118 9.14 0.57 -17.41
N ASN A 119 9.47 1.80 -17.78
CA ASN A 119 8.58 2.96 -17.70
C ASN A 119 8.17 3.41 -19.12
N TYR A 120 7.42 4.49 -19.24
CA TYR A 120 6.94 4.99 -20.54
C TYR A 120 7.98 5.80 -21.34
N GLY A 121 9.27 5.73 -20.99
CA GLY A 121 10.38 6.31 -21.76
C GLY A 121 11.24 7.32 -21.01
N ASP A 122 11.07 7.49 -19.70
CA ASP A 122 11.92 8.36 -18.90
C ASP A 122 13.28 7.68 -18.62
N SER A 123 14.35 8.28 -19.14
CA SER A 123 15.71 7.77 -19.02
C SER A 123 16.35 7.97 -17.64
N GLN A 124 15.74 8.77 -16.77
CA GLN A 124 16.34 9.21 -15.50
C GLN A 124 15.68 8.58 -14.29
N MET A 125 14.35 8.41 -14.31
CA MET A 125 13.63 7.94 -13.13
C MET A 125 12.30 7.23 -13.42
N THR A 126 11.89 6.40 -12.47
CA THR A 126 10.56 5.80 -12.40
C THR A 126 9.82 6.35 -11.20
N CYS A 127 8.60 6.85 -11.40
CA CYS A 127 7.74 7.46 -10.39
C CYS A 127 6.43 6.69 -10.22
N VAL A 128 6.25 6.13 -9.03
CA VAL A 128 5.13 5.29 -8.61
C VAL A 128 4.14 6.14 -7.83
N SER A 129 2.89 6.21 -8.31
CA SER A 129 1.82 6.96 -7.63
C SER A 129 1.24 6.17 -6.46
N LEU A 130 0.54 5.07 -6.74
CA LEU A 130 -0.05 4.23 -5.71
C LEU A 130 -0.11 2.77 -6.16
N VAL A 131 0.24 1.88 -5.25
CA VAL A 131 0.13 0.44 -5.42
C VAL A 131 -0.66 -0.14 -4.25
N ARG A 132 -1.37 -1.25 -4.49
CA ARG A 132 -2.13 -1.95 -3.44
C ARG A 132 -1.97 -3.45 -3.58
N VAL A 133 -2.05 -4.14 -2.45
CA VAL A 133 -2.11 -5.60 -2.39
C VAL A 133 -3.45 -6.01 -1.80
N TYR A 134 -4.16 -6.88 -2.50
CA TYR A 134 -5.44 -7.41 -2.07
C TYR A 134 -5.26 -8.86 -1.67
N GLY A 135 -5.88 -9.24 -0.56
CA GLY A 135 -5.82 -10.63 -0.11
C GLY A 135 -6.78 -10.91 1.04
N GLU A 136 -6.96 -12.20 1.29
CA GLU A 136 -7.72 -12.69 2.42
C GLU A 136 -6.87 -12.62 3.69
N PRO A 137 -7.35 -11.97 4.77
CA PRO A 137 -6.68 -12.02 6.05
C PRO A 137 -6.74 -13.45 6.61
N LYS A 138 -5.82 -13.76 7.52
CA LYS A 138 -5.92 -14.97 8.33
C LYS A 138 -7.30 -14.98 9.01
N PRO A 139 -8.09 -16.06 8.91
CA PRO A 139 -9.35 -16.14 9.65
C PRO A 139 -9.06 -16.06 11.17
N GLU A 140 -9.55 -15.02 11.82
CA GLU A 140 -9.47 -14.84 13.27
C GLU A 140 -10.57 -15.69 13.92
N ILE A 141 -10.19 -16.61 14.81
CA ILE A 141 -11.13 -17.51 15.50
C ILE A 141 -11.64 -16.77 16.75
N ASN A 142 -12.90 -16.31 16.71
CA ASN A 142 -13.76 -15.94 17.85
C ASN A 142 -13.36 -14.76 18.79
N GLU A 143 -12.40 -13.89 18.44
CA GLU A 143 -12.06 -12.67 19.21
C GLU A 143 -12.69 -11.36 18.67
N GLU A 144 -13.50 -11.45 17.61
CA GLU A 144 -13.89 -10.28 16.80
C GLU A 144 -14.93 -9.36 17.46
N GLU A 145 -15.88 -9.89 18.23
CA GLU A 145 -16.97 -9.06 18.79
C GLU A 145 -16.51 -8.13 19.91
N GLU A 146 -15.76 -8.63 20.91
CA GLU A 146 -15.25 -7.80 22.02
C GLU A 146 -14.19 -6.79 21.54
N LYS A 147 -13.29 -7.23 20.65
CA LYS A 147 -12.28 -6.37 20.03
C LYS A 147 -12.92 -5.25 19.20
N SER A 148 -14.07 -5.48 18.58
CA SER A 148 -14.74 -4.46 17.75
C SER A 148 -15.23 -3.24 18.56
N LEU A 149 -15.78 -3.46 19.76
CA LEU A 149 -16.30 -2.40 20.61
C LEU A 149 -15.19 -1.54 21.22
N GLU A 150 -14.14 -2.18 21.75
CA GLU A 150 -12.95 -1.48 22.27
C GLU A 150 -12.23 -0.71 21.14
N SER A 151 -12.17 -1.30 19.95
CA SER A 151 -11.60 -0.65 18.77
C SER A 151 -12.39 0.61 18.39
N GLU A 152 -13.72 0.52 18.31
CA GLU A 152 -14.58 1.67 17.96
C GLU A 152 -14.45 2.82 18.96
N GLU A 153 -14.34 2.51 20.26
CA GLU A 153 -14.09 3.51 21.30
C GLU A 153 -12.74 4.20 21.11
N ILE A 154 -11.66 3.45 20.92
CA ILE A 154 -10.31 4.00 20.68
C ILE A 154 -10.30 4.95 19.47
N CYS A 155 -10.95 4.55 18.37
CA CYS A 155 -11.01 5.36 17.16
C CYS A 155 -11.82 6.64 17.36
N THR A 156 -12.95 6.55 18.07
CA THR A 156 -13.82 7.67 18.38
C THR A 156 -13.13 8.67 19.30
N ASP A 157 -12.43 8.19 20.32
CA ASP A 157 -11.65 9.00 21.27
C ASP A 157 -10.53 9.77 20.57
N LEU A 158 -9.73 9.08 19.74
CA LEU A 158 -8.64 9.71 19.00
C LEU A 158 -9.14 10.82 18.07
N LYS A 159 -10.27 10.58 17.38
CA LYS A 159 -10.92 11.57 16.53
C LYS A 159 -11.44 12.75 17.37
N TYR A 160 -12.08 12.48 18.50
CA TYR A 160 -12.59 13.49 19.41
C TYR A 160 -11.48 14.38 19.98
N TYR A 161 -10.37 13.80 20.44
CA TYR A 161 -9.23 14.55 20.97
C TYR A 161 -8.58 15.45 19.91
N TYR A 162 -8.50 14.97 18.66
CA TYR A 162 -7.98 15.74 17.53
C TYR A 162 -8.87 16.95 17.20
N HIS A 163 -10.18 16.75 17.04
CA HIS A 163 -11.09 17.81 16.63
C HIS A 163 -11.39 18.83 17.73
N ASN A 164 -11.45 18.41 18.99
CA ASN A 164 -11.75 19.31 20.13
C ASN A 164 -10.49 19.95 20.73
N SER A 165 -9.32 19.84 20.08
CA SER A 165 -8.08 20.47 20.53
C SER A 165 -7.67 20.09 21.95
N TYR A 166 -7.99 18.88 22.41
CA TYR A 166 -7.50 18.32 23.67
C TYR A 166 -6.03 17.90 23.51
N TYR A 167 -5.17 18.90 23.34
CA TYR A 167 -3.77 18.74 22.96
C TYR A 167 -3.04 17.72 23.84
N PHE A 168 -3.25 17.78 25.16
CA PHE A 168 -2.60 16.88 26.11
C PHE A 168 -3.04 15.42 25.97
N LYS A 169 -4.35 15.17 25.82
CA LYS A 169 -4.86 13.81 25.62
C LYS A 169 -4.45 13.24 24.26
N TYR A 170 -4.53 14.05 23.21
CA TYR A 170 -4.12 13.63 21.87
C TYR A 170 -2.63 13.34 21.77
N THR A 171 -1.77 14.13 22.43
CA THR A 171 -0.31 13.91 22.41
C THR A 171 0.09 12.63 23.15
N LEU A 172 -0.53 12.33 24.29
CA LEU A 172 -0.27 11.12 25.08
C LEU A 172 -0.90 9.85 24.50
N ALA A 173 -1.93 9.96 23.68
CA ALA A 173 -2.58 8.80 23.09
C ALA A 173 -1.63 8.03 22.15
N ASN A 174 -1.66 6.69 22.26
CA ASN A 174 -0.92 5.78 21.40
C ASN A 174 -1.55 5.75 20.01
N LYS A 175 -0.97 6.51 19.08
CA LYS A 175 -1.46 6.75 17.73
C LYS A 175 -0.54 6.18 16.65
N SER A 176 0.15 5.08 16.95
CA SER A 176 0.98 4.40 15.95
C SER A 176 0.11 3.89 14.79
N CYS A 177 0.67 3.81 13.57
CA CYS A 177 -0.03 3.22 12.43
C CYS A 177 -0.50 1.79 12.77
N SER A 178 0.33 1.00 13.45
CA SER A 178 -0.06 -0.34 13.90
C SER A 178 -1.28 -0.31 14.82
N THR A 179 -1.39 0.65 15.73
CA THR A 179 -2.54 0.80 16.63
C THR A 179 -3.81 1.15 15.86
N LEU A 180 -3.71 2.13 14.96
CA LEU A 180 -4.85 2.60 14.15
C LEU A 180 -5.36 1.51 13.20
N TYR A 181 -4.47 0.77 12.55
CA TYR A 181 -4.81 -0.34 11.65
C TYR A 181 -5.33 -1.57 12.40
N LYS A 182 -4.81 -1.86 13.60
CA LYS A 182 -5.29 -2.98 14.42
C LYS A 182 -6.75 -2.79 14.83
N ASN A 183 -7.13 -1.55 15.13
CA ASN A 183 -8.47 -1.19 15.60
C ASN A 183 -9.41 -0.74 14.46
N ASP A 184 -9.04 -0.96 13.19
CA ASP A 184 -9.84 -0.57 12.02
C ASP A 184 -10.33 0.90 12.05
N CYS A 185 -9.55 1.80 12.69
CA CYS A 185 -9.88 3.23 12.80
C CYS A 185 -9.86 3.97 11.46
N CYS A 186 -9.18 3.38 10.48
CA CYS A 186 -9.19 3.83 9.11
C CYS A 186 -10.42 3.21 8.44
N SER A 187 -11.39 4.06 8.05
CA SER A 187 -12.64 3.66 7.39
C SER A 187 -12.48 2.43 6.50
N ARG A 188 -13.31 1.40 6.71
CA ARG A 188 -13.42 0.13 5.94
C ARG A 188 -13.47 0.34 4.42
N LEU A 189 -12.34 0.64 3.83
CA LEU A 189 -11.89 0.04 2.59
C LEU A 189 -10.96 -1.04 3.08
N SER A 190 -11.42 -2.29 3.15
CA SER A 190 -10.55 -3.45 3.33
C SER A 190 -9.57 -3.48 2.16
N ARG A 191 -8.48 -2.74 2.30
CA ARG A 191 -7.39 -2.54 1.33
C ARG A 191 -6.13 -2.52 2.17
N VAL A 192 -5.64 -3.71 2.45
CA VAL A 192 -4.43 -3.92 3.23
C VAL A 192 -3.27 -3.38 2.39
N LEU A 193 -2.52 -2.43 2.95
CA LEU A 193 -1.21 -2.02 2.42
C LEU A 193 -0.37 -3.25 2.13
#